data_AF-A0A6V7SJM9-F1
#
_entry.id   AF-A0A6V7SJM9-F1
#
_cell.length_a   1.000
_cell.length_b   1.000
_cell.length_c   1.000
_cell.angle_alpha   90.00
_cell.angle_beta   90.00
_cell.angle_gamma   90.00
#
_symmetry.space_group_name_H-M   'P 1'
#
loop_
_entity.id
_entity.type
_entity.pdbx_description
1 polymer ?
#
loop_
_entity_poly.entity_id
_entity_poly.type
_entity_poly.pdbx_seq_one_letter_code
_entity_poly.pdbx_strand_id
1 'polypeptide(L)'
;MDLKLLGPKNDIRCLKVQTVASFCNVKLNMPAFEIGVDDKKEEFVKESPMKRLPVLITPDGSLFESNAIAKYLCSIRREHNLLGKGSFEEGQVNMWADFCIFELEIPVCCYISNKSNEKSLKHIQDTFACLNKHLLLNQFMVGNNITLVDIFISVIINFCIKSGKMTEDFLKKYGNLHRLYTTIINQKQFKYVMGSGPAANNKKAPAQAKQQNNKDKKKPKDDAEDDINLFSDDGLNEKKPKKANPLDLLPPSKFSLDNWKYKFSNEKDLLKNAMPTFWETYDSNGFSLYYMRYDKLEDECQISFVACNMASGFLQRLENNFSKYSFAVISVLGENKNYDIEGVWLFRGTEIPFEMKDHPSFEYHIFKKLDINNSNDKKLVEDYWCSKETISNRPVCDRKVWK
;
A
#
# COMPACT_ATOMS: atom_id res chain seq x y z
N MET A 1 -31.16 -4.55 -12.89
CA MET A 1 -31.05 -5.48 -11.75
C MET A 1 -30.48 -4.66 -10.60
N ASP A 2 -31.20 -4.57 -9.48
CA ASP A 2 -30.68 -3.90 -8.29
C ASP A 2 -29.81 -4.90 -7.54
N LEU A 3 -28.50 -4.65 -7.53
CA LEU A 3 -27.49 -5.56 -7.00
C LEU A 3 -26.72 -4.83 -5.91
N LYS A 4 -26.90 -5.25 -4.66
CA LYS A 4 -26.32 -4.57 -3.50
C LYS A 4 -25.21 -5.42 -2.89
N LEU A 5 -23.97 -4.93 -2.96
CA LEU A 5 -22.81 -5.62 -2.37
C LEU A 5 -22.54 -5.06 -0.97
N LEU A 6 -22.74 -5.89 0.03
CA LEU A 6 -22.46 -5.59 1.43
C LEU A 6 -21.01 -5.97 1.76
N GLY A 7 -20.25 -4.99 2.23
CA GLY A 7 -18.89 -5.16 2.73
C GLY A 7 -18.01 -3.93 2.53
N PRO A 8 -16.82 -3.91 3.15
CA PRO A 8 -15.90 -2.79 3.06
C PRO A 8 -15.40 -2.62 1.64
N LYS A 9 -15.51 -1.40 1.08
CA LYS A 9 -15.10 -1.10 -0.31
C LYS A 9 -13.64 -1.48 -0.61
N ASN A 10 -12.76 -1.36 0.37
CA ASN A 10 -11.33 -1.58 0.22
C ASN A 10 -10.86 -2.99 0.66
N ASP A 11 -11.77 -3.89 1.07
CA ASP A 11 -11.41 -5.28 1.35
C ASP A 11 -11.08 -6.01 0.03
N ILE A 12 -10.03 -6.83 0.01
CA ILE A 12 -9.55 -7.54 -1.19
C ILE A 12 -10.65 -8.37 -1.87
N ARG A 13 -11.53 -9.03 -1.09
CA ARG A 13 -12.62 -9.86 -1.61
C ARG A 13 -13.72 -8.98 -2.21
N CYS A 14 -13.99 -7.83 -1.61
CA CYS A 14 -14.91 -6.83 -2.18
C CYS A 14 -14.33 -6.20 -3.46
N LEU A 15 -13.02 -5.92 -3.51
CA LEU A 15 -12.34 -5.38 -4.68
C LEU A 15 -12.36 -6.37 -5.86
N LYS A 16 -12.22 -7.68 -5.60
CA LYS A 16 -12.40 -8.71 -6.64
C LYS A 16 -13.79 -8.61 -7.27
N VAL A 17 -14.84 -8.61 -6.46
CA VAL A 17 -16.22 -8.54 -6.94
C VAL A 17 -16.48 -7.23 -7.70
N GLN A 18 -16.05 -6.08 -7.16
CA GLN A 18 -16.20 -4.78 -7.82
C GLN A 18 -15.51 -4.75 -9.19
N THR A 19 -14.29 -5.28 -9.27
CA THR A 19 -13.52 -5.31 -10.52
C THR A 19 -14.22 -6.19 -11.55
N VAL A 20 -14.67 -7.38 -11.17
CA VAL A 20 -15.43 -8.27 -12.06
C VAL A 20 -16.73 -7.62 -12.52
N ALA A 21 -17.48 -6.99 -11.62
CA ALA A 21 -18.69 -6.25 -11.98
C ALA A 21 -18.39 -5.17 -13.03
N SER A 22 -17.27 -4.45 -12.89
CA SER A 22 -16.85 -3.45 -13.87
C SER A 22 -16.50 -4.07 -15.23
N PHE A 23 -15.88 -5.26 -15.27
CA PHE A 23 -15.62 -5.99 -16.52
C PHE A 23 -16.92 -6.53 -17.15
N CYS A 24 -17.89 -6.92 -16.33
CA CYS A 24 -19.23 -7.33 -16.79
C CYS A 24 -20.17 -6.17 -17.14
N ASN A 25 -19.71 -4.91 -17.00
CA ASN A 25 -20.56 -3.72 -17.10
C ASN A 25 -21.83 -3.80 -16.22
N VAL A 26 -21.66 -4.31 -14.99
CA VAL A 26 -22.70 -4.42 -13.98
C VAL A 26 -22.48 -3.37 -12.90
N LYS A 27 -23.50 -2.57 -12.64
CA LYS A 27 -23.48 -1.59 -11.56
C LYS A 27 -23.82 -2.26 -10.23
N LEU A 28 -22.94 -2.11 -9.24
CA LEU A 28 -23.18 -2.53 -7.87
C LEU A 28 -23.54 -1.31 -7.01
N ASN A 29 -24.57 -1.46 -6.19
CA ASN A 29 -24.85 -0.55 -5.08
C ASN A 29 -24.03 -1.01 -3.87
N MET A 30 -23.12 -0.16 -3.38
CA MET A 30 -22.31 -0.44 -2.21
C MET A 30 -22.63 0.58 -1.11
N PRO A 31 -23.56 0.28 -0.20
CA PRO A 31 -23.79 1.13 0.97
C PRO A 31 -22.53 1.22 1.83
N ALA A 32 -22.47 2.22 2.71
CA ALA A 32 -21.47 2.22 3.77
C ALA A 32 -21.64 0.95 4.61
N PHE A 33 -20.52 0.35 4.99
CA PHE A 33 -20.50 -0.90 5.75
C PHE A 33 -19.35 -0.85 6.75
N GLU A 34 -19.67 -0.94 8.03
CA GLU A 34 -18.74 -0.93 9.15
C GLU A 34 -18.62 -2.33 9.77
N ILE A 35 -17.41 -2.90 9.72
CA ILE A 35 -17.12 -4.21 10.31
C ILE A 35 -17.18 -4.11 11.83
N GLY A 36 -17.79 -5.09 12.48
CA GLY A 36 -18.00 -5.12 13.93
C GLY A 36 -19.30 -4.47 14.38
N VAL A 37 -19.99 -3.75 13.50
CA VAL A 37 -21.28 -3.09 13.72
C VAL A 37 -22.34 -3.68 12.79
N ASP A 38 -22.20 -3.49 11.48
CA ASP A 38 -23.21 -3.92 10.50
C ASP A 38 -23.28 -5.44 10.35
N ASP A 39 -22.15 -6.12 10.45
CA ASP A 39 -22.03 -7.58 10.38
C ASP A 39 -22.61 -8.31 11.61
N LYS A 40 -22.94 -7.57 12.68
CA LYS A 40 -23.61 -8.10 13.88
C LYS A 40 -25.12 -7.90 13.87
N LYS A 41 -25.66 -7.04 12.99
CA LYS A 41 -27.11 -6.80 12.89
C LYS A 41 -27.82 -8.07 12.46
N GLU A 42 -28.96 -8.36 13.07
CA GLU A 42 -29.76 -9.56 12.74
C GLU A 42 -30.12 -9.65 11.26
N GLU A 43 -30.39 -8.50 10.63
CA GLU A 43 -30.65 -8.39 9.19
C GLU A 43 -29.47 -8.92 8.36
N PHE A 44 -28.22 -8.63 8.74
CA PHE A 44 -27.06 -9.13 8.03
C PHE A 44 -26.81 -10.63 8.28
N VAL A 45 -27.01 -11.09 9.52
CA VAL A 45 -26.80 -12.50 9.90
C VAL A 45 -27.72 -13.43 9.10
N LYS A 46 -28.92 -12.97 8.72
CA LYS A 46 -29.84 -13.72 7.86
C LYS A 46 -29.29 -13.93 6.44
N GLU A 47 -28.47 -13.02 5.95
CA GLU A 47 -27.90 -13.03 4.59
C GLU A 47 -26.54 -13.75 4.50
N SER A 48 -25.86 -13.94 5.64
CA SER A 48 -24.57 -14.62 5.71
C SER A 48 -24.50 -15.51 6.95
N PRO A 49 -24.71 -16.83 6.81
CA PRO A 49 -24.78 -17.76 7.94
C PRO A 49 -23.54 -17.73 8.84
N MET A 50 -22.37 -17.55 8.24
CA MET A 50 -21.08 -17.46 8.94
C MET A 50 -20.61 -16.02 9.15
N LYS A 51 -21.47 -15.04 8.90
CA LYS A 51 -21.19 -13.59 8.99
C LYS A 51 -19.96 -13.18 8.18
N ARG A 52 -19.71 -13.88 7.08
CA ARG A 52 -18.59 -13.63 6.17
C ARG A 52 -18.97 -12.60 5.13
N LEU A 53 -17.96 -11.87 4.69
CA LEU A 53 -18.05 -10.83 3.67
C LEU A 53 -17.18 -11.20 2.47
N PRO A 54 -17.53 -10.72 1.26
CA PRO A 54 -18.73 -9.94 0.93
C PRO A 54 -20.02 -10.77 0.82
N VAL A 55 -21.15 -10.07 0.83
CA VAL A 55 -22.48 -10.63 0.52
C VAL A 55 -23.13 -9.80 -0.59
N LEU A 56 -23.62 -10.44 -1.65
CA LEU A 56 -24.40 -9.80 -2.70
C LEU A 56 -25.89 -10.07 -2.45
N ILE A 57 -26.68 -9.02 -2.29
CA ILE A 57 -28.13 -9.09 -2.25
C ILE A 57 -28.68 -8.90 -3.66
N THR A 58 -29.53 -9.82 -4.08
CA THR A 58 -30.22 -9.82 -5.37
C THR A 58 -31.74 -9.91 -5.14
N PRO A 59 -32.57 -9.67 -6.16
CA PRO A 59 -34.01 -9.89 -6.06
C PRO A 59 -34.40 -11.34 -5.71
N ASP A 60 -33.54 -12.31 -6.03
CA ASP A 60 -33.77 -13.74 -5.84
C ASP A 60 -33.19 -14.28 -4.51
N GLY A 61 -32.53 -13.42 -3.73
CA GLY A 61 -31.87 -13.77 -2.47
C GLY A 61 -30.41 -13.35 -2.41
N SER A 62 -29.72 -13.81 -1.36
CA SER A 62 -28.31 -13.49 -1.10
C SER A 62 -27.33 -14.53 -1.64
N LEU A 63 -26.16 -14.05 -2.05
CA LEU A 63 -25.00 -14.83 -2.42
C LEU A 63 -23.80 -14.41 -1.56
N PHE A 64 -23.09 -15.36 -0.98
CA PHE A 64 -21.86 -15.13 -0.20
C PHE A 64 -20.68 -15.86 -0.87
N GLU A 65 -19.47 -15.58 -0.38
CA GLU A 65 -18.17 -15.92 -1.01
C GLU A 65 -17.86 -15.13 -2.30
N SER A 66 -16.76 -14.37 -2.26
CA SER A 66 -16.40 -13.46 -3.38
C SER A 66 -16.24 -14.16 -4.74
N ASN A 67 -15.71 -15.39 -4.77
CA ASN A 67 -15.59 -16.15 -6.01
C ASN A 67 -16.95 -16.56 -6.57
N ALA A 68 -17.89 -17.01 -5.72
CA ALA A 68 -19.23 -17.39 -6.15
C ALA A 68 -20.01 -16.17 -6.66
N ILE A 69 -19.96 -15.06 -5.94
CA ILE A 69 -20.55 -13.79 -6.36
C ILE A 69 -20.00 -13.35 -7.72
N ALA A 70 -18.67 -13.39 -7.91
CA ALA A 70 -18.06 -13.00 -9.16
C ALA A 70 -18.44 -13.93 -10.34
N LYS A 71 -18.50 -15.25 -10.11
CA LYS A 71 -18.98 -16.21 -11.12
C LYS A 71 -20.44 -15.96 -11.49
N TYR A 72 -21.29 -15.61 -10.52
CA TYR A 72 -22.68 -15.21 -10.78
C TYR A 72 -22.74 -13.97 -11.68
N LEU A 73 -21.96 -12.92 -11.38
CA LEU A 73 -21.89 -11.71 -12.19
C LEU A 73 -21.43 -11.98 -13.64
N CYS A 74 -20.48 -12.89 -13.83
CA CYS A 74 -20.10 -13.35 -15.17
C CYS A 74 -21.20 -14.17 -15.84
N SER A 75 -21.94 -14.98 -15.09
CA SER A 75 -23.01 -15.84 -15.62
C SER A 75 -24.21 -15.04 -16.12
N ILE A 76 -24.57 -13.93 -15.47
CA ILE A 76 -25.63 -13.02 -15.97
C ILE A 76 -25.18 -12.14 -17.15
N ARG A 77 -23.89 -12.22 -17.52
CA ARG A 77 -23.24 -11.46 -18.60
C ARG A 77 -22.29 -12.34 -19.41
N ARG A 78 -22.78 -13.50 -19.88
CA ARG A 78 -21.97 -14.50 -20.60
C ARG A 78 -21.35 -13.98 -21.89
N GLU A 79 -21.90 -12.93 -22.49
CA GLU A 79 -21.37 -12.28 -23.70
C GLU A 79 -19.92 -11.78 -23.53
N HIS A 80 -19.47 -11.53 -22.30
CA HIS A 80 -18.09 -11.12 -22.02
C HIS A 80 -17.10 -12.28 -21.92
N ASN A 81 -17.56 -13.54 -21.95
CA ASN A 81 -16.73 -14.75 -21.90
C ASN A 81 -15.72 -14.82 -20.72
N LEU A 82 -16.00 -14.15 -19.61
CA LEU A 82 -15.10 -14.13 -18.45
C LEU A 82 -15.03 -15.49 -17.71
N LEU A 83 -15.96 -16.40 -17.99
CA LEU A 83 -15.92 -17.79 -17.52
C LEU A 83 -15.23 -18.73 -18.51
N GLY A 84 -14.62 -18.22 -19.58
CA GLY A 84 -14.11 -19.04 -20.67
C GLY A 84 -15.22 -19.49 -21.64
N LYS A 85 -14.82 -20.15 -22.72
CA LYS A 85 -15.71 -20.62 -23.78
C LYS A 85 -16.04 -22.09 -23.60
N GLY A 86 -17.32 -22.36 -23.34
CA GLY A 86 -17.83 -23.71 -23.16
C GLY A 86 -17.41 -24.33 -21.82
N SER A 87 -17.89 -25.55 -21.58
CA SER A 87 -17.78 -26.21 -20.28
C SER A 87 -16.35 -26.53 -19.84
N PHE A 88 -15.45 -26.82 -20.81
CA PHE A 88 -14.08 -27.17 -20.49
C PHE A 88 -13.28 -25.96 -19.98
N GLU A 89 -13.29 -24.84 -20.71
CA GLU A 89 -12.62 -23.62 -20.26
C GLU A 89 -13.26 -23.09 -18.96
N GLU A 90 -14.57 -23.23 -18.79
CA GLU A 90 -15.24 -22.90 -17.52
C GLU A 90 -14.75 -23.78 -16.36
N GLY A 91 -14.52 -25.07 -16.60
CA GLY A 91 -13.85 -25.95 -15.65
C GLY A 91 -12.44 -25.48 -15.30
N GLN A 92 -11.64 -25.04 -16.29
CA GLN A 92 -10.31 -24.50 -16.05
C GLN A 92 -10.34 -23.18 -15.29
N VAL A 93 -11.28 -22.29 -15.60
CA VAL A 93 -11.50 -21.03 -14.85
C VAL A 93 -11.84 -21.33 -13.40
N ASN A 94 -12.71 -22.32 -13.15
CA ASN A 94 -13.05 -22.73 -11.79
C ASN A 94 -11.84 -23.27 -11.03
N MET A 95 -11.07 -24.17 -11.65
CA MET A 95 -9.84 -24.73 -11.08
C MET A 95 -8.84 -23.63 -10.67
N TRP A 96 -8.55 -22.69 -11.59
CA TRP A 96 -7.62 -21.62 -11.30
C TRP A 96 -8.16 -20.57 -10.32
N ALA A 97 -9.48 -20.33 -10.30
CA ALA A 97 -10.10 -19.45 -9.32
C ALA A 97 -9.98 -20.01 -7.89
N ASP A 98 -10.11 -21.33 -7.72
CA ASP A 98 -9.94 -22.00 -6.43
C ASP A 98 -8.46 -22.04 -6.03
N PHE A 99 -7.55 -22.34 -6.97
CA PHE A 99 -6.11 -22.20 -6.77
C PHE A 99 -5.74 -20.80 -6.28
N CYS A 100 -6.31 -19.75 -6.86
CA CYS A 100 -6.05 -18.36 -6.44
C CYS A 100 -6.44 -18.10 -4.99
N ILE A 101 -7.48 -18.73 -4.45
CA ILE A 101 -7.86 -18.55 -3.04
C ILE A 101 -6.75 -19.10 -2.13
N PHE A 102 -6.37 -20.36 -2.35
CA PHE A 102 -5.52 -21.09 -1.40
C PHE A 102 -4.04 -20.78 -1.56
N GLU A 103 -3.56 -20.67 -2.79
CA GLU A 103 -2.12 -20.56 -3.09
C GLU A 103 -1.66 -19.10 -3.22
N LEU A 104 -2.60 -18.15 -3.37
CA LEU A 104 -2.27 -16.74 -3.57
C LEU A 104 -2.96 -15.80 -2.57
N GLU A 105 -4.29 -15.79 -2.52
CA GLU A 105 -5.05 -14.82 -1.72
C GLU A 105 -4.81 -14.98 -0.22
N ILE A 106 -4.96 -16.20 0.32
CA ILE A 106 -4.71 -16.46 1.75
C ILE A 106 -3.26 -16.15 2.14
N PRO A 107 -2.23 -16.64 1.41
CA PRO A 107 -0.83 -16.29 1.67
C PRO A 107 -0.57 -14.78 1.62
N VAL A 108 -1.13 -14.06 0.64
CA VAL A 108 -1.02 -12.59 0.55
C VAL A 108 -1.69 -11.93 1.75
N CYS A 109 -2.87 -12.36 2.17
CA CYS A 109 -3.55 -11.82 3.35
C CYS A 109 -2.72 -12.05 4.63
N CYS A 110 -2.13 -13.23 4.79
CA CYS A 110 -1.23 -13.55 5.89
C CYS A 110 0.03 -12.67 5.86
N TYR A 111 0.67 -12.55 4.70
CA TYR A 111 1.85 -11.70 4.48
C TYR A 111 1.58 -10.24 4.82
N ILE A 112 0.47 -9.68 4.33
CA ILE A 112 0.05 -8.31 4.63
C ILE A 112 -0.22 -8.10 6.12
N SER A 113 -0.85 -9.09 6.76
CA SER A 113 -1.14 -9.07 8.20
C SER A 113 0.07 -9.40 9.09
N ASN A 114 1.28 -9.54 8.53
CA ASN A 114 2.50 -10.04 9.20
C ASN A 114 2.36 -11.41 9.87
N LYS A 115 1.32 -12.18 9.56
CA LYS A 115 1.16 -13.54 10.06
C LYS A 115 2.06 -14.45 9.24
N SER A 116 2.98 -15.15 9.91
CA SER A 116 3.88 -16.12 9.26
C SER A 116 4.69 -15.53 8.08
N ASN A 117 5.14 -14.27 8.22
CA ASN A 117 5.66 -13.43 7.15
C ASN A 117 6.66 -14.11 6.18
N GLU A 118 7.68 -14.80 6.70
CA GLU A 118 8.68 -15.50 5.87
C GLU A 118 8.10 -16.69 5.11
N LYS A 119 7.28 -17.52 5.78
CA LYS A 119 6.60 -18.67 5.16
C LYS A 119 5.61 -18.21 4.09
N SER A 120 4.85 -17.16 4.38
CA SER A 120 3.91 -16.57 3.44
C SER A 120 4.63 -15.96 2.24
N LEU A 121 5.73 -15.24 2.44
CA LEU A 121 6.52 -14.68 1.33
C LEU A 121 7.09 -15.79 0.44
N LYS A 122 7.67 -16.83 1.04
CA LYS A 122 8.21 -17.97 0.30
C LYS A 122 7.12 -18.67 -0.51
N HIS A 123 5.97 -18.92 0.10
CA HIS A 123 4.84 -19.52 -0.60
C HIS A 123 4.35 -18.64 -1.75
N ILE A 124 4.23 -17.32 -1.56
CA ILE A 124 3.87 -16.39 -2.65
C ILE A 124 4.91 -16.44 -3.79
N GLN A 125 6.20 -16.54 -3.49
CA GLN A 125 7.25 -16.68 -4.50
C GLN A 125 7.11 -17.96 -5.33
N ASP A 126 6.79 -19.07 -4.68
CA ASP A 126 6.60 -20.37 -5.32
C ASP A 126 5.33 -20.34 -6.20
N THR A 127 4.25 -19.74 -5.72
CA THR A 127 3.02 -19.50 -6.49
C THR A 127 3.28 -18.60 -7.70
N PHE A 128 4.04 -17.51 -7.53
CA PHE A 128 4.42 -16.63 -8.64
C PHE A 128 5.26 -17.35 -9.68
N ALA A 129 6.19 -18.22 -9.28
CA ALA A 129 6.95 -19.04 -10.19
C ALA A 129 6.06 -20.00 -10.99
N CYS A 130 5.09 -20.64 -10.32
CA CYS A 130 4.10 -21.51 -10.95
C CYS A 130 3.28 -20.76 -12.02
N LEU A 131 2.67 -19.62 -11.64
CA LEU A 131 1.88 -18.79 -12.56
C LEU A 131 2.72 -18.25 -13.72
N ASN A 132 3.95 -17.82 -13.46
CA ASN A 132 4.85 -17.32 -14.48
C ASN A 132 5.23 -18.40 -15.51
N LYS A 133 5.42 -19.65 -15.05
CA LYS A 133 5.67 -20.80 -15.93
C LYS A 133 4.44 -21.13 -16.77
N HIS A 134 3.25 -21.14 -16.19
CA HIS A 134 1.99 -21.35 -16.92
C HIS A 134 1.82 -20.30 -18.04
N LEU A 135 2.11 -19.03 -17.73
CA LEU A 135 1.99 -17.90 -18.66
C LEU A 135 3.13 -17.80 -19.69
N LEU A 136 4.09 -18.73 -19.68
CA LEU A 136 5.13 -18.80 -20.72
C LEU A 136 4.53 -19.18 -22.07
N LEU A 137 3.63 -20.16 -22.08
CA LEU A 137 2.98 -20.68 -23.29
C LEU A 137 1.56 -20.13 -23.47
N ASN A 138 1.08 -19.29 -22.55
CA ASN A 138 -0.30 -18.80 -22.53
C ASN A 138 -0.35 -17.28 -22.36
N GLN A 139 -1.14 -16.61 -23.21
CA GLN A 139 -1.35 -15.16 -23.11
C GLN A 139 -2.17 -14.77 -21.88
N PHE A 140 -3.15 -15.60 -21.50
CA PHE A 140 -3.99 -15.44 -20.32
C PHE A 140 -4.04 -16.78 -19.56
N MET A 141 -4.61 -16.80 -18.36
CA MET A 141 -4.65 -18.02 -17.54
C MET A 141 -5.46 -19.15 -18.19
N VAL A 142 -6.52 -18.81 -18.92
CA VAL A 142 -7.38 -19.76 -19.62
C VAL A 142 -7.73 -19.23 -21.01
N GLY A 143 -7.49 -20.05 -22.03
CA GLY A 143 -7.74 -19.70 -23.43
C GLY A 143 -6.96 -18.46 -23.88
N ASN A 144 -7.52 -17.74 -24.85
CA ASN A 144 -6.87 -16.60 -25.50
C ASN A 144 -7.51 -15.24 -25.16
N ASN A 145 -8.31 -15.16 -24.09
CA ASN A 145 -8.98 -13.92 -23.66
C ASN A 145 -8.85 -13.71 -22.16
N ILE A 146 -9.07 -12.46 -21.71
CA ILE A 146 -9.18 -12.15 -20.28
C ILE A 146 -10.34 -12.94 -19.69
N THR A 147 -10.07 -13.66 -18.60
CA THR A 147 -11.05 -14.38 -17.80
C THR A 147 -11.10 -13.83 -16.38
N LEU A 148 -12.05 -14.34 -15.60
CA LEU A 148 -12.21 -14.08 -14.17
C LEU A 148 -10.90 -14.26 -13.38
N VAL A 149 -10.09 -15.25 -13.76
CA VAL A 149 -8.85 -15.61 -13.05
C VAL A 149 -7.78 -14.53 -13.23
N ASP A 150 -7.63 -14.01 -14.44
CA ASP A 150 -6.65 -12.95 -14.74
C ASP A 150 -6.95 -11.70 -13.91
N ILE A 151 -8.25 -11.39 -13.75
CA ILE A 151 -8.74 -10.30 -12.91
C ILE A 151 -8.40 -10.57 -11.44
N PHE A 152 -8.68 -11.77 -10.92
CA PHE A 152 -8.39 -12.13 -9.52
C PHE A 152 -6.91 -12.01 -9.19
N ILE A 153 -6.03 -12.63 -9.99
CA ILE A 153 -4.58 -12.55 -9.80
C ILE A 153 -4.15 -11.09 -9.75
N SER A 154 -4.62 -10.28 -10.70
CA SER A 154 -4.22 -8.88 -10.79
C SER A 154 -4.74 -8.02 -9.64
N VAL A 155 -5.96 -8.27 -9.15
CA VAL A 155 -6.50 -7.60 -7.95
C VAL A 155 -5.68 -7.98 -6.71
N ILE A 156 -5.34 -9.26 -6.53
CA ILE A 156 -4.61 -9.74 -5.36
C ILE A 156 -3.18 -9.18 -5.35
N ILE A 157 -2.48 -9.25 -6.48
CA ILE A 157 -1.13 -8.66 -6.64
C ILE A 157 -1.17 -7.16 -6.39
N ASN A 158 -2.13 -6.44 -7.00
CA ASN A 158 -2.28 -5.00 -6.80
C ASN A 158 -2.56 -4.65 -5.34
N PHE A 159 -3.38 -5.44 -4.65
CA PHE A 159 -3.66 -5.26 -3.23
C PHE A 159 -2.38 -5.44 -2.38
N CYS A 160 -1.58 -6.46 -2.68
CA CYS A 160 -0.28 -6.66 -2.03
C CYS A 160 0.70 -5.51 -2.30
N ILE A 161 0.77 -5.01 -3.54
CA ILE A 161 1.63 -3.87 -3.88
C ILE A 161 1.17 -2.61 -3.16
N LYS A 162 -0.14 -2.31 -3.19
CA LYS A 162 -0.72 -1.15 -2.48
C LYS A 162 -0.57 -1.23 -0.97
N SER A 163 -0.44 -2.43 -0.40
CA SER A 163 -0.13 -2.59 1.03
C SER A 163 1.29 -2.16 1.42
N GLY A 164 2.18 -1.94 0.44
CA GLY A 164 3.58 -1.59 0.65
C GLY A 164 4.49 -2.79 1.00
N LYS A 165 3.92 -3.99 1.17
CA LYS A 165 4.68 -5.21 1.51
C LYS A 165 5.47 -5.79 0.35
N MET A 166 5.03 -5.53 -0.87
CA MET A 166 5.67 -6.00 -2.09
C MET A 166 5.79 -4.83 -3.06
N THR A 167 6.89 -4.76 -3.81
CA THR A 167 7.07 -3.74 -4.85
C THR A 167 6.73 -4.31 -6.22
N GLU A 168 6.42 -3.44 -7.18
CA GLU A 168 6.29 -3.87 -8.58
C GLU A 168 7.59 -4.46 -9.13
N ASP A 169 8.76 -3.98 -8.68
CA ASP A 169 10.06 -4.54 -9.05
C ASP A 169 10.24 -6.00 -8.60
N PHE A 170 9.59 -6.41 -7.51
CA PHE A 170 9.56 -7.81 -7.10
C PHE A 170 8.82 -8.65 -8.13
N LEU A 171 7.69 -8.15 -8.66
CA LEU A 171 6.90 -8.83 -9.67
C LEU A 171 7.64 -8.92 -11.01
N LYS A 172 8.47 -7.94 -11.36
CA LYS A 172 9.27 -7.93 -12.60
C LYS A 172 10.22 -9.12 -12.74
N LYS A 173 10.59 -9.80 -11.64
CA LYS A 173 11.34 -11.07 -11.66
C LYS A 173 10.58 -12.20 -12.36
N TYR A 174 9.25 -12.08 -12.41
CA TYR A 174 8.33 -13.02 -13.02
C TYR A 174 7.76 -12.40 -14.30
N GLY A 175 8.58 -12.33 -15.37
CA GLY A 175 8.29 -11.55 -16.57
C GLY A 175 6.92 -11.82 -17.22
N ASN A 176 6.49 -13.08 -17.31
CA ASN A 176 5.21 -13.46 -17.92
C ASN A 176 4.03 -13.08 -17.01
N LEU A 177 4.19 -13.23 -15.70
CA LEU A 177 3.18 -12.82 -14.72
C LEU A 177 3.07 -11.29 -14.66
N HIS A 178 4.20 -10.58 -14.70
CA HIS A 178 4.26 -9.13 -14.78
C HIS A 178 3.59 -8.61 -16.07
N ARG A 179 3.77 -9.29 -17.20
CA ARG A 179 3.07 -9.00 -18.46
C ARG A 179 1.55 -9.12 -18.29
N LEU A 180 1.07 -10.22 -17.70
CA LEU A 180 -0.36 -10.41 -17.44
C LEU A 180 -0.90 -9.30 -16.55
N TYR A 181 -0.25 -9.07 -15.40
CA TYR A 181 -0.60 -8.01 -14.46
C TYR A 181 -0.70 -6.65 -15.15
N THR A 182 0.35 -6.24 -15.87
CA THR A 182 0.40 -4.97 -16.61
C THR A 182 -0.74 -4.86 -17.63
N THR A 183 -1.07 -5.96 -18.31
CA THR A 183 -2.16 -6.02 -19.29
C THR A 183 -3.51 -5.76 -18.64
N ILE A 184 -3.76 -6.37 -17.47
CA ILE A 184 -5.03 -6.25 -16.75
C ILE A 184 -5.17 -4.89 -16.05
N ILE A 185 -4.15 -4.39 -15.36
CA ILE A 185 -4.25 -3.11 -14.65
C ILE A 185 -4.43 -1.92 -15.59
N ASN A 186 -4.04 -2.06 -16.86
CA ASN A 186 -4.21 -1.03 -17.87
C ASN A 186 -5.61 -0.98 -18.48
N GLN A 187 -6.46 -1.97 -18.20
CA GLN A 187 -7.85 -1.96 -18.63
C GLN A 187 -8.63 -0.84 -17.92
N LYS A 188 -9.53 -0.19 -18.66
CA LYS A 188 -10.33 0.94 -18.14
C LYS A 188 -11.18 0.52 -16.95
N GLN A 189 -11.71 -0.70 -16.99
CA GLN A 189 -12.53 -1.33 -15.96
C GLN A 189 -11.75 -1.53 -14.66
N PHE A 190 -10.49 -1.99 -14.76
CA PHE A 190 -9.63 -2.13 -13.59
C PHE A 190 -9.29 -0.77 -12.97
N LYS A 191 -8.91 0.21 -13.80
CA LYS A 191 -8.61 1.59 -13.34
C LYS A 191 -9.82 2.27 -12.72
N TYR A 192 -11.02 2.03 -13.23
CA TYR A 192 -12.26 2.57 -12.68
C TYR A 192 -12.46 2.15 -11.22
N VAL A 193 -12.19 0.90 -10.87
CA VAL A 193 -12.31 0.41 -9.49
C VAL A 193 -11.11 0.84 -8.64
N MET A 194 -9.90 0.72 -9.17
CA MET A 194 -8.66 0.88 -8.39
C MET A 194 -8.13 2.32 -8.28
N GLY A 195 -8.55 3.22 -9.18
CA GLY A 195 -8.08 4.60 -9.26
C GLY A 195 -9.04 5.64 -8.66
N SER A 196 -10.16 5.20 -8.09
CA SER A 196 -11.32 6.06 -7.77
C SER A 196 -12.04 6.53 -9.04
N GLY A 197 -12.94 5.70 -9.58
CA GLY A 197 -13.98 6.16 -10.51
C GLY A 197 -14.79 7.32 -9.89
N PRO A 198 -15.34 8.23 -10.71
CA PRO A 198 -15.71 9.56 -10.26
C PRO A 198 -16.71 9.50 -9.10
N ALA A 199 -16.34 10.16 -8.00
CA ALA A 199 -17.31 10.66 -7.05
C ALA A 199 -18.37 11.45 -7.85
N ALA A 200 -19.63 11.04 -7.72
CA ALA A 200 -20.76 11.74 -8.30
C ALA A 200 -20.88 13.12 -7.63
N ASN A 201 -20.11 14.09 -8.14
CA ASN A 201 -20.32 15.51 -7.89
C ASN A 201 -20.65 16.16 -9.23
N ASN A 202 -21.94 16.47 -9.38
CA ASN A 202 -22.48 17.38 -10.37
C ASN A 202 -21.73 18.72 -10.34
N LYS A 203 -20.76 18.92 -11.25
CA LYS A 203 -20.39 20.25 -11.74
C LYS A 203 -20.05 20.18 -13.23
N LYS A 204 -20.94 20.77 -14.03
CA LYS A 204 -20.75 21.12 -15.43
C LYS A 204 -19.54 22.07 -15.57
N ALA A 205 -18.64 21.78 -16.50
CA ALA A 205 -17.89 22.77 -17.28
C ALA A 205 -17.13 22.07 -18.44
N PRO A 206 -16.71 22.78 -19.50
CA PRO A 206 -17.12 22.44 -20.86
C PRO A 206 -16.00 21.86 -21.74
N ALA A 207 -16.45 21.28 -22.85
CA ALA A 207 -15.67 20.80 -23.97
C ALA A 207 -14.63 21.81 -24.50
N GLN A 208 -13.42 21.34 -24.77
CA GLN A 208 -12.63 21.82 -25.91
C GLN A 208 -11.93 20.64 -26.59
N ALA A 209 -12.42 20.37 -27.80
CA ALA A 209 -11.75 19.58 -28.81
C ALA A 209 -10.79 20.48 -29.61
N LYS A 210 -9.57 20.01 -29.85
CA LYS A 210 -8.75 20.30 -31.04
C LYS A 210 -7.94 19.02 -31.33
N GLN A 211 -8.39 18.18 -32.26
CA GLN A 211 -7.90 18.10 -33.65
C GLN A 211 -6.37 18.14 -33.74
N GLN A 212 -5.69 17.00 -33.93
CA GLN A 212 -5.52 16.24 -35.20
C GLN A 212 -4.24 16.69 -35.91
N ASN A 213 -3.28 15.77 -36.05
CA ASN A 213 -2.65 15.51 -37.34
C ASN A 213 -2.01 14.12 -37.38
N ASN A 214 -2.53 13.33 -38.31
CA ASN A 214 -2.02 12.07 -38.82
C ASN A 214 -0.91 12.33 -39.84
N LYS A 215 -0.01 11.33 -39.99
CA LYS A 215 0.66 10.82 -41.20
C LYS A 215 2.09 10.37 -40.80
N ASP A 216 2.63 9.24 -41.22
CA ASP A 216 2.21 8.28 -42.24
C ASP A 216 2.84 6.89 -42.00
N LYS A 217 2.26 5.92 -42.69
CA LYS A 217 2.46 4.46 -42.64
C LYS A 217 3.85 3.97 -43.09
N LYS A 218 4.28 2.81 -42.56
CA LYS A 218 4.54 1.57 -43.35
C LYS A 218 4.75 0.33 -42.45
N LYS A 219 4.07 -0.75 -42.84
CA LYS A 219 4.19 -2.18 -42.43
C LYS A 219 4.44 -2.96 -43.75
N PRO A 220 4.63 -4.30 -43.78
CA PRO A 220 5.23 -5.26 -42.83
C PRO A 220 6.19 -6.27 -43.54
N LYS A 221 6.86 -7.17 -42.80
CA LYS A 221 6.85 -8.63 -43.06
C LYS A 221 7.65 -9.43 -42.03
N ASP A 222 7.05 -10.55 -41.64
CA ASP A 222 7.54 -11.65 -40.81
C ASP A 222 8.50 -12.58 -41.57
N ASP A 223 9.31 -13.33 -40.83
CA ASP A 223 9.60 -14.79 -40.90
C ASP A 223 10.69 -15.06 -39.82
N ALA A 224 10.39 -15.72 -38.69
CA ALA A 224 10.58 -17.16 -38.39
C ALA A 224 12.05 -17.63 -38.59
N GLU A 225 12.74 -18.37 -37.73
CA GLU A 225 12.49 -19.13 -36.50
C GLU A 225 13.87 -19.47 -35.87
N ASP A 226 13.88 -19.70 -34.55
CA ASP A 226 14.71 -20.60 -33.74
C ASP A 226 16.25 -20.73 -33.95
N ASP A 227 17.03 -20.46 -32.89
CA ASP A 227 17.54 -21.56 -32.05
C ASP A 227 18.19 -21.09 -30.72
N ILE A 228 18.19 -22.01 -29.77
CA ILE A 228 18.46 -21.91 -28.32
C ILE A 228 19.96 -21.87 -27.97
N ASN A 229 20.35 -21.12 -26.92
CA ASN A 229 21.37 -21.48 -25.90
C ASN A 229 21.41 -20.37 -24.81
N LEU A 230 20.73 -20.50 -23.66
CA LEU A 230 21.15 -21.18 -22.42
C LEU A 230 22.56 -20.77 -21.90
N PHE A 231 22.52 -19.86 -20.92
CA PHE A 231 23.47 -19.65 -19.80
C PHE A 231 24.97 -19.45 -20.10
N SER A 232 25.44 -18.22 -19.92
CA SER A 232 26.69 -17.95 -19.20
C SER A 232 26.68 -16.58 -18.51
N ASP A 233 27.31 -16.58 -17.35
CA ASP A 233 27.31 -15.59 -16.27
C ASP A 233 28.38 -14.50 -16.47
N ASP A 234 28.29 -13.46 -15.64
CA ASP A 234 29.28 -12.43 -15.30
C ASP A 234 29.55 -11.22 -16.24
N GLY A 235 29.16 -10.04 -15.73
CA GLY A 235 30.07 -8.88 -15.72
C GLY A 235 29.54 -7.53 -16.23
N LEU A 236 29.53 -6.55 -15.30
CA LEU A 236 29.68 -5.09 -15.51
C LEU A 236 28.42 -4.20 -15.67
N ASN A 237 27.90 -3.79 -14.50
CA ASN A 237 27.80 -2.39 -14.05
C ASN A 237 27.60 -1.27 -15.11
N GLU A 238 26.35 -0.83 -15.28
CA GLU A 238 26.06 0.58 -15.64
C GLU A 238 24.87 1.12 -14.83
N LYS A 239 25.15 2.06 -13.91
CA LYS A 239 24.14 2.83 -13.17
C LYS A 239 23.51 3.86 -14.10
N LYS A 240 22.21 3.75 -14.38
CA LYS A 240 21.42 4.87 -14.92
C LYS A 240 21.23 5.97 -13.84
N PRO A 241 21.32 7.26 -14.19
CA PRO A 241 21.36 8.35 -13.22
C PRO A 241 20.00 8.56 -12.52
N LYS A 242 20.04 8.61 -11.18
CA LYS A 242 18.89 9.01 -10.34
C LYS A 242 18.70 10.52 -10.48
N LYS A 243 17.45 10.98 -10.64
CA LYS A 243 17.10 12.39 -10.44
C LYS A 243 17.55 12.82 -9.03
N ALA A 244 18.33 13.90 -8.93
CA ALA A 244 18.85 14.43 -7.67
C ALA A 244 17.72 14.96 -6.78
N ASN A 245 17.73 14.62 -5.48
CA ASN A 245 16.79 15.16 -4.51
C ASN A 245 17.21 16.62 -4.20
N PRO A 246 16.29 17.60 -4.09
CA PRO A 246 16.62 18.98 -3.71
C PRO A 246 17.46 19.12 -2.42
N LEU A 247 17.38 18.15 -1.50
CA LEU A 247 18.19 18.11 -0.27
C LEU A 247 19.65 17.69 -0.50
N ASP A 248 19.96 17.05 -1.65
CA ASP A 248 21.33 16.74 -2.07
C ASP A 248 22.09 18.00 -2.55
N LEU A 249 21.37 19.09 -2.86
CA LEU A 249 21.94 20.36 -3.31
C LEU A 249 22.33 21.29 -2.14
N LEU A 250 22.05 20.90 -0.89
CA LEU A 250 22.38 21.69 0.28
C LEU A 250 23.88 21.61 0.63
N PRO A 251 24.49 22.71 1.10
CA PRO A 251 25.93 22.78 1.38
C PRO A 251 26.34 21.72 2.40
N PRO A 252 27.48 21.02 2.20
CA PRO A 252 27.89 19.89 3.03
C PRO A 252 27.98 20.28 4.50
N SER A 253 27.36 19.47 5.37
CA SER A 253 27.36 19.67 6.81
C SER A 253 28.50 18.88 7.46
N LYS A 254 29.04 19.39 8.56
CA LYS A 254 29.99 18.64 9.40
C LYS A 254 29.31 17.49 10.16
N PHE A 255 27.99 17.55 10.32
CA PHE A 255 27.19 16.52 10.97
C PHE A 255 26.83 15.40 9.99
N SER A 256 27.16 14.15 10.33
CA SER A 256 26.76 12.97 9.57
C SER A 256 25.57 12.28 10.23
N LEU A 257 24.42 12.32 9.54
CA LEU A 257 23.18 11.69 10.00
C LEU A 257 23.31 10.16 10.10
N ASP A 258 24.07 9.52 9.21
CA ASP A 258 24.28 8.07 9.24
C ASP A 258 25.09 7.65 10.46
N ASN A 259 26.15 8.41 10.79
CA ASN A 259 26.95 8.17 11.98
C ASN A 259 26.11 8.36 13.24
N TRP A 260 25.26 9.39 13.27
CA TRP A 260 24.32 9.61 14.36
C TRP A 260 23.37 8.42 14.54
N LYS A 261 22.71 7.95 13.48
CA LYS A 261 21.79 6.80 13.54
C LYS A 261 22.46 5.52 13.99
N TYR A 262 23.69 5.28 13.53
CA TYR A 262 24.50 4.14 13.96
C TYR A 262 24.81 4.22 15.46
N LYS A 263 25.28 5.39 15.93
CA LYS A 263 25.57 5.62 17.36
C LYS A 263 24.31 5.48 18.22
N PHE A 264 23.20 6.09 17.81
CA PHE A 264 21.91 6.01 18.50
C PHE A 264 21.36 4.57 18.59
N SER A 265 21.59 3.73 17.58
CA SER A 265 21.06 2.36 17.56
C SER A 265 21.87 1.38 18.41
N ASN A 266 23.17 1.63 18.56
CA ASN A 266 24.10 0.70 19.20
C ASN A 266 24.44 1.05 20.66
N GLU A 267 24.13 2.28 21.08
CA GLU A 267 24.44 2.76 22.42
C GLU A 267 23.37 2.33 23.44
N LYS A 268 23.79 1.84 24.60
CA LYS A 268 22.86 1.38 25.65
C LYS A 268 22.34 2.54 26.50
N ASP A 269 23.22 3.47 26.84
CA ASP A 269 22.89 4.68 27.60
C ASP A 269 22.92 5.90 26.67
N LEU A 270 21.76 6.19 26.07
CA LEU A 270 21.63 7.28 25.10
C LEU A 270 21.94 8.64 25.72
N LEU A 271 21.50 8.87 26.96
CA LEU A 271 21.62 10.18 27.62
C LEU A 271 23.08 10.49 27.97
N LYS A 272 23.83 9.52 28.50
CA LYS A 272 25.22 9.75 28.91
C LYS A 272 26.23 9.65 27.78
N ASN A 273 25.97 8.82 26.76
CA ASN A 273 26.99 8.50 25.75
C ASN A 273 26.63 9.00 24.35
N ALA A 274 25.36 8.94 23.92
CA ALA A 274 24.97 9.34 22.57
C ALA A 274 24.69 10.84 22.47
N MET A 275 23.93 11.42 23.42
CA MET A 275 23.53 12.82 23.40
C MET A 275 24.70 13.82 23.48
N PRO A 276 25.76 13.61 24.30
CA PRO A 276 26.91 14.52 24.27
C PRO A 276 27.59 14.57 22.89
N THR A 277 27.79 13.41 22.26
CA THR A 277 28.33 13.33 20.90
C THR A 277 27.42 14.00 19.87
N PHE A 278 26.09 13.89 20.03
CA PHE A 278 25.14 14.61 19.19
C PHE A 278 25.36 16.11 19.27
N TRP A 279 25.38 16.68 20.47
CA TRP A 279 25.50 18.12 20.66
C TRP A 279 26.86 18.68 20.23
N GLU A 280 27.94 17.90 20.37
CA GLU A 280 29.27 18.28 19.88
C GLU A 280 29.36 18.32 18.35
N THR A 281 28.64 17.43 17.68
CA THR A 281 28.73 17.28 16.21
C THR A 281 27.59 17.98 15.46
N TYR A 282 26.52 18.37 16.15
CA TYR A 282 25.33 18.99 15.56
C TYR A 282 25.66 20.32 14.88
N ASP A 283 25.19 20.47 13.65
CA ASP A 283 25.42 21.66 12.83
C ASP A 283 24.08 22.33 12.54
N SER A 284 23.83 23.48 13.18
CA SER A 284 22.60 24.26 13.05
C SER A 284 22.40 24.92 11.68
N ASN A 285 23.46 25.05 10.88
CA ASN A 285 23.35 25.53 9.50
C ASN A 285 22.92 24.39 8.56
N GLY A 286 23.28 23.16 8.92
CA GLY A 286 23.02 21.98 8.12
C GLY A 286 21.73 21.25 8.49
N PHE A 287 21.28 21.34 9.74
CA PHE A 287 20.16 20.58 10.25
C PHE A 287 19.27 21.45 11.15
N SER A 288 18.01 21.04 11.26
CA SER A 288 17.02 21.69 12.11
C SER A 288 16.24 20.66 12.91
N LEU A 289 15.90 21.04 14.14
CA LEU A 289 15.11 20.22 15.06
C LEU A 289 13.70 20.80 15.16
N TYR A 290 12.71 19.91 15.12
CA TYR A 290 11.31 20.26 15.27
C TYR A 290 10.64 19.32 16.27
N TYR A 291 9.93 19.90 17.22
CA TYR A 291 8.93 19.17 17.98
C TYR A 291 7.65 19.06 17.14
N MET A 292 7.04 17.90 17.18
CA MET A 292 5.82 17.58 16.47
C MET A 292 4.78 17.04 17.44
N ARG A 293 3.55 17.54 17.34
CA ARG A 293 2.38 17.03 18.06
C ARG A 293 1.23 16.85 17.09
N TYR A 294 0.59 15.68 17.14
CA TYR A 294 -0.67 15.45 16.42
C TYR A 294 -1.80 16.28 17.05
N ASP A 295 -2.46 17.07 16.23
CA ASP A 295 -3.61 17.90 16.62
C ASP A 295 -4.89 17.07 16.53
N LYS A 296 -5.12 16.30 17.60
CA LYS A 296 -6.24 15.37 17.71
C LYS A 296 -7.53 16.08 18.08
N LEU A 297 -8.67 15.54 17.62
CA LEU A 297 -9.99 15.93 18.10
C LEU A 297 -10.28 15.34 19.50
N GLU A 298 -11.26 15.89 20.22
CA GLU A 298 -11.59 15.47 21.60
C GLU A 298 -12.00 13.99 21.72
N ASP A 299 -12.55 13.41 20.66
CA ASP A 299 -12.97 12.02 20.56
C ASP A 299 -11.89 11.07 19.99
N GLU A 300 -10.75 11.60 19.55
CA GLU A 300 -9.66 10.81 18.98
C GLU A 300 -8.65 10.33 20.05
N CYS A 301 -7.89 9.29 19.67
CA CYS A 301 -6.82 8.71 20.50
C CYS A 301 -7.29 8.31 21.92
N GLN A 302 -8.49 7.75 22.03
CA GLN A 302 -9.02 7.17 23.28
C GLN A 302 -8.57 5.73 23.56
N ILE A 303 -7.92 5.10 22.59
CA ILE A 303 -7.45 3.72 22.69
C ILE A 303 -5.97 3.70 22.31
N SER A 304 -5.11 3.19 23.20
CA SER A 304 -3.66 3.20 23.03
C SER A 304 -3.25 2.54 21.72
N PHE A 305 -3.79 1.35 21.44
CA PHE A 305 -3.50 0.61 20.21
C PHE A 305 -3.85 1.40 18.93
N VAL A 306 -4.93 2.19 18.96
CA VAL A 306 -5.33 3.04 17.82
C VAL A 306 -4.33 4.18 17.64
N ALA A 307 -3.96 4.87 18.73
CA ALA A 307 -2.94 5.91 18.69
C ALA A 307 -1.58 5.39 18.22
N CYS A 308 -1.16 4.20 18.65
CA CYS A 308 0.06 3.53 18.18
C CYS A 308 0.01 3.21 16.68
N ASN A 309 -1.15 2.79 16.17
CA ASN A 309 -1.34 2.55 14.74
C ASN A 309 -1.35 3.84 13.93
N MET A 310 -1.93 4.92 14.44
CA MET A 310 -1.90 6.25 13.80
C MET A 310 -0.46 6.76 13.69
N ALA A 311 0.32 6.68 14.77
CA ALA A 311 1.74 7.04 14.77
C ALA A 311 2.55 6.17 13.78
N SER A 312 2.27 4.86 13.71
CA SER A 312 2.89 3.96 12.72
C SER A 312 2.53 4.34 11.30
N GLY A 313 1.24 4.63 11.05
CA GLY A 313 0.72 5.00 9.75
C GLY A 313 1.29 6.33 9.26
N PHE A 314 1.48 7.30 10.15
CA PHE A 314 2.17 8.56 9.85
C PHE A 314 3.59 8.30 9.34
N LEU A 315 4.39 7.50 10.06
CA LEU A 315 5.75 7.17 9.64
C LEU A 315 5.80 6.36 8.33
N GLN A 316 4.89 5.42 8.12
CA GLN A 316 4.87 4.56 6.92
C GLN A 316 4.52 5.30 5.62
N ARG A 317 3.84 6.43 5.72
CA ARG A 317 3.43 7.26 4.57
C ARG A 317 4.49 8.28 4.16
N LEU A 318 5.57 8.45 4.93
CA LEU A 318 6.73 9.24 4.52
C LEU A 318 7.52 8.49 3.44
N GLU A 319 8.03 9.21 2.44
CA GLU A 319 8.73 8.59 1.32
C GLU A 319 9.95 7.75 1.77
N ASN A 320 10.20 6.62 1.11
CA ASN A 320 11.28 5.70 1.48
C ASN A 320 12.70 6.31 1.44
N ASN A 321 12.92 7.38 0.68
CA ASN A 321 14.21 8.08 0.67
C ASN A 321 14.30 9.19 1.71
N PHE A 322 13.18 9.56 2.35
CA PHE A 322 13.13 10.67 3.28
C PHE A 322 13.94 10.39 4.55
N SER A 323 14.02 9.13 4.97
CA SER A 323 14.87 8.74 6.11
C SER A 323 16.34 9.10 5.85
N LYS A 324 16.86 9.10 4.62
CA LYS A 324 18.25 9.53 4.34
C LYS A 324 18.57 10.96 4.79
N TYR A 325 17.54 11.80 4.87
CA TYR A 325 17.66 13.22 5.22
C TYR A 325 16.98 13.57 6.55
N SER A 326 16.46 12.57 7.26
CA SER A 326 15.71 12.79 8.50
C SER A 326 15.91 11.69 9.54
N PHE A 327 15.68 12.06 10.80
CA PHE A 327 15.67 11.15 11.94
C PHE A 327 14.61 11.63 12.91
N ALA A 328 13.89 10.72 13.58
CA ALA A 328 12.96 11.13 14.64
C ALA A 328 12.74 10.04 15.68
N VAL A 329 12.26 10.46 16.84
CA VAL A 329 11.62 9.58 17.80
C VAL A 329 10.22 10.11 18.06
N ILE A 330 9.22 9.29 17.75
CA ILE A 330 7.80 9.56 18.01
C ILE A 330 7.34 8.62 19.11
N SER A 331 6.67 9.20 20.10
CA SER A 331 6.13 8.50 21.25
C SER A 331 4.63 8.69 21.31
N VAL A 332 3.92 7.62 21.69
CA VAL A 332 2.52 7.69 22.10
C VAL A 332 2.51 7.81 23.61
N LEU A 333 1.98 8.91 24.13
CA LEU A 333 2.02 9.30 25.53
C LEU A 333 0.63 9.29 26.15
N GLY A 334 0.53 9.02 27.45
CA GLY A 334 -0.70 9.15 28.21
C GLY A 334 -1.35 7.81 28.58
N GLU A 335 -2.50 7.91 29.24
CA GLU A 335 -3.22 6.78 29.83
C GLU A 335 -4.72 7.11 29.93
N ASN A 336 -5.54 6.15 30.35
CA ASN A 336 -6.96 6.36 30.67
C ASN A 336 -7.77 7.04 29.56
N LYS A 337 -7.66 6.53 28.34
CA LYS A 337 -8.35 7.05 27.15
C LYS A 337 -7.95 8.45 26.71
N ASN A 338 -6.77 8.91 27.12
CA ASN A 338 -6.20 10.15 26.62
C ASN A 338 -4.77 9.88 26.14
N TYR A 339 -4.63 9.56 24.85
CA TYR A 339 -3.33 9.29 24.24
C TYR A 339 -2.93 10.43 23.29
N ASP A 340 -1.71 10.92 23.42
CA ASP A 340 -1.12 11.95 22.56
C ASP A 340 -0.06 11.31 21.66
N ILE A 341 0.08 11.80 20.43
CA ILE A 341 1.16 11.42 19.52
C ILE A 341 2.10 12.61 19.40
N GLU A 342 3.30 12.48 19.95
CA GLU A 342 4.27 13.56 20.05
C GLU A 342 5.67 13.03 19.73
N GLY A 343 6.55 13.89 19.22
CA GLY A 343 7.91 13.47 18.90
C GLY A 343 8.85 14.60 18.54
N VAL A 344 10.12 14.27 18.42
CA VAL A 344 11.16 15.20 17.99
C VAL A 344 11.81 14.70 16.71
N TRP A 345 11.75 15.55 15.69
CA TRP A 345 12.29 15.37 14.36
C TRP A 345 13.59 16.14 14.18
N LEU A 346 14.51 15.54 13.46
CA LEU A 346 15.74 16.10 12.92
C LEU A 346 15.64 16.06 11.40
N PHE A 347 15.72 17.22 10.75
CA PHE A 347 15.68 17.34 9.30
C PHE A 347 16.97 17.93 8.77
N ARG A 348 17.39 17.48 7.58
CA ARG A 348 18.41 18.14 6.78
C ARG A 348 17.87 19.47 6.24
N GLY A 349 18.65 20.53 6.42
CA GLY A 349 18.28 21.90 6.09
C GLY A 349 17.72 22.66 7.28
N THR A 350 17.42 23.94 7.08
CA THR A 350 16.93 24.84 8.14
C THR A 350 15.41 24.82 8.29
N GLU A 351 14.70 24.31 7.29
CA GLU A 351 13.24 24.32 7.18
C GLU A 351 12.68 22.90 7.09
N ILE A 352 11.38 22.75 7.38
CA ILE A 352 10.70 21.46 7.20
C ILE A 352 10.75 21.07 5.71
N PRO A 353 11.31 19.89 5.37
CA PRO A 353 11.44 19.44 3.98
C PRO A 353 10.10 19.28 3.24
N PHE A 354 10.14 19.36 1.91
CA PHE A 354 8.95 19.20 1.07
C PHE A 354 8.29 17.83 1.28
N GLU A 355 9.08 16.77 1.40
CA GLU A 355 8.60 15.40 1.61
C GLU A 355 7.78 15.25 2.91
N MET A 356 8.08 16.07 3.93
CA MET A 356 7.25 16.14 5.14
C MET A 356 6.00 16.99 4.92
N LYS A 357 6.09 18.08 4.16
CA LYS A 357 4.95 18.97 3.85
C LYS A 357 3.92 18.34 2.90
N ASP A 358 4.37 17.47 1.99
CA ASP A 358 3.53 16.72 1.05
C ASP A 358 2.82 15.54 1.71
N HIS A 359 3.18 15.21 2.96
CA HIS A 359 2.53 14.14 3.69
C HIS A 359 1.02 14.43 3.87
N PRO A 360 0.10 13.50 3.52
CA PRO A 360 -1.34 13.75 3.53
C PRO A 360 -1.93 14.16 4.89
N SER A 361 -1.21 13.86 5.99
CA SER A 361 -1.62 14.23 7.34
C SER A 361 -0.82 15.42 7.91
N PHE A 362 -0.01 16.12 7.11
CA PHE A 362 0.86 17.20 7.60
C PHE A 362 0.06 18.31 8.31
N GLU A 363 -1.11 18.68 7.78
CA GLU A 363 -1.98 19.72 8.34
C GLU A 363 -2.53 19.40 9.75
N TYR A 364 -2.62 18.12 10.10
CA TYR A 364 -3.06 17.66 11.44
C TYR A 364 -1.90 17.53 12.43
N HIS A 365 -0.70 18.01 12.09
CA HIS A 365 0.45 17.97 12.98
C HIS A 365 1.01 19.38 13.16
N ILE A 366 1.12 19.79 14.41
CA ILE A 366 1.73 21.05 14.79
C ILE A 366 3.23 20.83 14.89
N PHE A 367 3.99 21.56 14.07
CA PHE A 367 5.45 21.58 14.12
C PHE A 367 5.95 22.86 14.78
N LYS A 368 6.78 22.72 15.82
CA LYS A 368 7.47 23.82 16.48
C LYS A 368 8.97 23.66 16.31
N LYS A 369 9.63 24.65 15.69
CA LYS A 369 11.09 24.68 15.56
C LYS A 369 11.72 24.81 16.96
N LEU A 370 12.74 24.01 17.23
CA LEU A 370 13.46 23.99 18.50
C LEU A 370 14.76 24.77 18.39
N ASP A 371 15.08 25.56 19.41
CA ASP A 371 16.31 26.34 19.48
C ASP A 371 17.35 25.65 20.38
N ILE A 372 18.51 25.34 19.81
CA ILE A 372 19.62 24.70 20.53
C ILE A 372 20.27 25.62 21.58
N ASN A 373 20.06 26.93 21.51
CA ASN A 373 20.56 27.87 22.51
C ASN A 373 19.64 27.88 23.75
N ASN A 374 18.42 27.36 23.63
CA ASN A 374 17.48 27.23 24.72
C ASN A 374 17.70 25.90 25.47
N SER A 375 18.05 25.99 26.75
CA SER A 375 18.26 24.80 27.59
C SER A 375 17.01 23.92 27.70
N ASN A 376 15.81 24.51 27.61
CA ASN A 376 14.56 23.75 27.71
C ASN A 376 14.30 22.92 26.45
N ASP A 377 14.61 23.47 25.26
CA ASP A 377 14.42 22.76 23.99
C ASP A 377 15.45 21.65 23.82
N LYS A 378 16.70 21.85 24.30
CA LYS A 378 17.70 20.77 24.37
C LYS A 378 17.24 19.62 25.25
N LYS A 379 16.72 19.94 26.45
CA LYS A 379 16.17 18.93 27.35
C LYS A 379 14.98 18.20 26.74
N LEU A 380 14.11 18.90 26.00
CA LEU A 380 12.99 18.28 25.28
C LEU A 380 13.48 17.22 24.27
N VAL A 381 14.54 17.53 23.52
CA VAL A 381 15.13 16.56 22.56
C VAL A 381 15.65 15.33 23.29
N GLU A 382 16.40 15.52 24.38
CA GLU A 382 16.92 14.44 25.21
C GLU A 382 15.80 13.59 25.81
N ASP A 383 14.77 14.22 26.37
CA ASP A 383 13.61 13.55 26.98
C ASP A 383 12.92 12.66 25.95
N TYR A 384 12.63 13.15 24.74
CA TYR A 384 11.97 12.37 23.69
C TYR A 384 12.85 11.27 23.10
N TRP A 385 14.13 11.55 22.88
CA TRP A 385 15.03 10.61 22.23
C TRP A 385 15.50 9.51 23.17
N CYS A 386 15.65 9.78 24.46
CA CYS A 386 16.28 8.86 25.41
C CYS A 386 15.29 8.14 26.33
N SER A 387 14.16 8.77 26.68
CA SER A 387 13.23 8.19 27.64
C SER A 387 12.46 6.99 27.06
N LYS A 388 12.28 5.96 27.89
CA LYS A 388 11.59 4.72 27.53
C LYS A 388 10.27 4.51 28.27
N GLU A 389 10.15 5.06 29.48
CA GLU A 389 9.02 4.78 30.38
C GLU A 389 8.11 5.99 30.56
N THR A 390 8.65 7.19 30.76
CA THR A 390 7.88 8.42 30.95
C THR A 390 8.52 9.59 30.23
N ILE A 391 7.69 10.50 29.71
CA ILE A 391 8.10 11.79 29.15
C ILE A 391 7.23 12.87 29.79
N SER A 392 7.85 13.84 30.46
CA SER A 392 7.13 14.91 31.18
C SER A 392 6.05 14.38 32.14
N ASN A 393 6.37 13.32 32.89
CA ASN A 393 5.46 12.60 33.80
C ASN A 393 4.25 11.91 33.13
N ARG A 394 4.21 11.83 31.79
CA ARG A 394 3.22 11.02 31.06
C ARG A 394 3.84 9.67 30.71
N PRO A 395 3.13 8.54 30.93
CA PRO A 395 3.63 7.23 30.57
C PRO A 395 3.75 7.07 29.06
N VAL A 396 4.81 6.40 28.62
CA VAL A 396 5.06 6.06 27.21
C VAL A 396 4.38 4.73 26.91
N CYS A 397 3.37 4.77 26.04
CA CYS A 397 2.67 3.57 25.57
C CYS A 397 3.40 2.87 24.43
N ASP A 398 3.99 3.64 23.53
CA ASP A 398 4.74 3.13 22.38
C ASP A 398 5.79 4.16 21.98
N ARG A 399 6.91 3.68 21.46
CA ARG A 399 8.05 4.51 21.04
C ARG A 399 8.58 3.99 19.72
N LYS A 400 8.59 4.87 18.72
CA LYS A 400 9.00 4.56 17.35
C LYS A 400 10.17 5.42 16.95
N VAL A 401 11.20 4.79 16.40
CA VAL A 401 12.39 5.47 15.89
C VAL A 401 12.33 5.47 14.37
N TRP A 402 12.31 6.65 13.77
CA TRP A 402 12.44 6.88 12.34
C TRP A 402 13.90 7.12 12.01
N LYS A 403 14.48 6.27 11.16
CA LYS A 403 15.90 6.33 10.78
C LYS A 403 16.14 5.72 9.41
#